data_AF-A0AAJ1SPU4-F1
#
_entry.id   AF-A0AAJ1SPU4-F1
#
_cell.length_a   1.000
_cell.length_b   1.000
_cell.length_c   1.000
_cell.angle_alpha   90.00
_cell.angle_beta   90.00
_cell.angle_gamma   90.00
#
_symmetry.space_group_name_H-M   'P 1'
#
loop_
_entity.id
_entity.type
_entity.pdbx_description
1 polymer ?
#
loop_
_entity_poly.entity_id
_entity_poly.type
_entity_poly.pdbx_seq_one_letter_code
_entity_poly.pdbx_strand_id
1 'polypeptide(L)'
;MSKYRIFFKNKGVINGVWLYVLQFFNTVIPLITIPYITRILTPYNYGEFSSALNLTSYFLVIVEYGFNWSGARKIAIAKNKEDITKIYSSIFFARLFLMFISFILLFLLSLILKIPTRQYYCMLILFLMIIGTSIQQIGLFQGLQRMKFISIVTVTIRTIATIMTFIFINKSDQVIGYTFLYSISFLILGIICMIYTHSFLRIKIKFPGLKV
;
A
#
# COMPACT_ATOMS: atom_id res chain seq x y z
N MET A 1 -30.42 18.99 -18.86
CA MET A 1 -29.27 19.27 -17.95
C MET A 1 -29.50 18.93 -16.46
N SER A 2 -30.71 18.58 -15.99
CA SER A 2 -31.00 18.35 -14.56
C SER A 2 -30.54 16.98 -13.98
N LYS A 3 -30.54 15.90 -14.78
CA LYS A 3 -30.21 14.53 -14.28
C LYS A 3 -28.75 14.34 -13.82
N TYR A 4 -27.78 15.05 -14.39
CA TYR A 4 -26.36 14.89 -14.04
C TYR A 4 -26.01 15.44 -12.63
N ARG A 5 -26.73 16.46 -12.16
CA ARG A 5 -26.51 17.04 -10.82
C ARG A 5 -26.95 16.11 -9.68
N ILE A 6 -27.92 15.22 -9.93
CA ILE A 6 -28.41 14.25 -8.94
C ILE A 6 -27.45 13.06 -8.84
N PHE A 7 -26.86 12.63 -9.96
CA PHE A 7 -25.88 11.53 -10.00
C PHE A 7 -24.61 11.86 -9.19
N PHE A 8 -24.11 13.08 -9.29
CA PHE A 8 -22.96 13.57 -8.51
C PHE A 8 -23.26 13.86 -7.03
N LYS A 9 -24.51 13.72 -6.58
CA LYS A 9 -24.90 13.91 -5.18
C LYS A 9 -24.94 12.60 -4.38
N ASN A 10 -24.85 11.45 -5.07
CA ASN A 10 -24.91 10.14 -4.42
C ASN A 10 -23.54 9.76 -3.85
N LYS A 11 -23.49 9.47 -2.54
CA LYS A 11 -22.25 9.20 -1.79
C LYS A 11 -21.47 7.99 -2.34
N GLY A 12 -22.17 7.03 -2.94
CA GLY A 12 -21.56 5.88 -3.62
C GLY A 12 -20.81 6.28 -4.90
N VAL A 13 -21.44 7.11 -5.76
CA VAL A 13 -20.84 7.58 -7.02
C VAL A 13 -19.58 8.39 -6.74
N ILE A 14 -19.64 9.32 -5.80
CA ILE A 14 -18.48 10.15 -5.42
C ILE A 14 -17.31 9.28 -4.97
N ASN A 15 -17.56 8.25 -4.15
CA ASN A 15 -16.48 7.35 -3.72
C ASN A 15 -15.94 6.49 -4.86
N GLY A 16 -16.79 6.04 -5.78
CA GLY A 16 -16.36 5.36 -7.01
C GLY A 16 -15.40 6.24 -7.79
N VAL A 17 -15.73 7.52 -8.00
CA VAL A 17 -14.85 8.49 -8.65
C VAL A 17 -13.51 8.61 -7.91
N TRP A 18 -13.50 8.75 -6.58
CA TRP A 18 -12.25 8.83 -5.82
C TRP A 18 -11.40 7.56 -5.90
N LEU A 19 -12.03 6.37 -5.98
CA LEU A 19 -11.33 5.11 -6.21
C LEU A 19 -10.71 5.07 -7.61
N TYR A 20 -11.43 5.50 -8.65
CA TYR A 20 -10.88 5.58 -10.01
C TYR A 20 -9.73 6.57 -10.10
N VAL A 21 -9.85 7.74 -9.44
CA VAL A 21 -8.76 8.71 -9.33
C VAL A 21 -7.53 8.06 -8.68
N LEU A 22 -7.70 7.36 -7.55
CA LEU A 22 -6.61 6.65 -6.89
C LEU A 22 -5.90 5.68 -7.87
N GLN A 23 -6.66 4.86 -8.60
CA GLN A 23 -6.08 3.89 -9.53
C GLN A 23 -5.41 4.53 -10.73
N PHE A 24 -6.00 5.60 -11.27
CA PHE A 24 -5.37 6.37 -12.33
C PHE A 24 -3.99 6.88 -11.90
N PHE A 25 -3.88 7.50 -10.71
CA PHE A 25 -2.60 7.98 -10.21
C PHE A 25 -1.61 6.84 -9.90
N ASN A 26 -2.09 5.72 -9.36
CA ASN A 26 -1.24 4.55 -9.09
C ASN A 26 -0.64 3.95 -10.36
N THR A 27 -1.31 4.10 -11.51
CA THR A 27 -0.82 3.64 -12.82
C THR A 27 0.03 4.70 -13.53
N VAL A 28 -0.38 5.97 -13.50
CA VAL A 28 0.31 7.05 -14.21
C VAL A 28 1.65 7.42 -13.59
N ILE A 29 1.76 7.42 -12.25
CA ILE A 29 3.02 7.77 -11.57
C ILE A 29 4.16 6.84 -12.02
N PRO A 30 4.06 5.50 -11.94
CA PRO A 30 5.08 4.61 -12.47
C PRO A 30 5.38 4.84 -13.96
N LEU A 31 4.36 5.06 -14.79
CA LEU A 31 4.54 5.27 -16.23
C LEU A 31 5.46 6.46 -16.54
N ILE A 32 5.37 7.54 -15.74
CA ILE A 32 6.24 8.72 -15.86
C ILE A 32 7.62 8.45 -15.24
N THR A 33 7.67 7.76 -14.10
CA THR A 33 8.92 7.52 -13.36
C THR A 33 9.84 6.51 -14.04
N ILE A 34 9.27 5.47 -14.69
CA ILE A 34 10.02 4.41 -15.35
C ILE A 34 11.02 4.95 -16.39
N PRO A 35 10.65 5.75 -17.42
CA PRO A 35 11.59 6.21 -18.44
C PRO A 35 12.71 7.09 -17.87
N TYR A 36 12.44 7.85 -16.82
CA TYR A 36 13.46 8.64 -16.13
C TYR A 36 14.45 7.74 -15.40
N ILE A 37 13.94 6.81 -14.59
CA ILE A 37 14.77 5.97 -13.73
C ILE A 37 15.57 4.95 -14.53
N THR A 38 15.02 4.38 -15.60
CA THR A 38 15.77 3.44 -16.47
C THR A 38 16.93 4.14 -17.17
N ARG A 39 16.79 5.43 -17.51
CA ARG A 39 17.88 6.23 -18.10
C ARG A 39 19.02 6.51 -17.12
N ILE A 40 18.70 6.80 -15.86
CA ILE A 40 19.71 7.14 -14.83
C ILE A 40 20.35 5.89 -14.21
N LEU A 41 19.53 4.92 -13.80
CA LEU A 41 20.03 3.70 -13.18
C LEU A 41 20.73 2.80 -14.18
N THR A 42 20.44 2.94 -15.49
CA THR A 42 20.69 1.96 -16.55
C THR A 42 19.74 0.76 -16.47
N PRO A 43 19.45 0.08 -17.60
CA PRO A 43 18.54 -1.06 -17.63
C PRO A 43 18.94 -2.20 -16.69
N TYR A 44 20.25 -2.43 -16.51
CA TYR A 44 20.78 -3.49 -15.66
C TYR A 44 20.38 -3.31 -14.19
N ASN A 45 20.72 -2.15 -13.63
CA ASN A 45 20.42 -1.78 -12.24
C ASN A 45 18.91 -1.61 -11.97
N TYR A 46 18.16 -1.11 -12.94
CA TYR A 46 16.70 -1.09 -12.84
C TYR A 46 16.11 -2.52 -12.91
N GLY A 47 16.74 -3.43 -13.64
CA GLY A 47 16.42 -4.85 -13.68
C GLY A 47 16.50 -5.50 -12.29
N GLU A 48 17.57 -5.22 -11.53
CA GLU A 48 17.72 -5.67 -10.15
C GLU A 48 16.57 -5.20 -9.24
N PHE A 49 16.25 -3.89 -9.29
CA PHE A 49 15.14 -3.32 -8.53
C PHE A 49 13.80 -3.94 -8.94
N SER A 50 13.51 -3.99 -10.24
CA SER A 50 12.21 -4.46 -10.73
C SER A 50 12.00 -5.94 -10.46
N SER A 51 13.05 -6.75 -10.53
CA SER A 51 13.02 -8.16 -10.16
C SER A 51 12.74 -8.34 -8.67
N ALA A 52 13.42 -7.57 -7.81
CA ALA A 52 13.12 -7.54 -6.38
C ALA A 52 11.66 -7.09 -6.12
N LEU A 53 11.20 -6.03 -6.79
CA LEU A 53 9.84 -5.50 -6.66
C LEU A 53 8.78 -6.52 -7.06
N ASN A 54 8.96 -7.23 -8.17
CA ASN A 54 8.01 -8.24 -8.62
C ASN A 54 7.91 -9.38 -7.61
N LEU A 55 9.04 -9.85 -7.09
CA LEU A 55 9.06 -10.92 -6.10
C LEU A 55 8.44 -10.47 -4.77
N THR A 56 8.75 -9.26 -4.30
CA THR A 56 8.09 -8.66 -3.14
C THR A 56 6.59 -8.46 -3.36
N SER A 57 6.17 -8.14 -4.58
CA SER A 57 4.75 -7.94 -4.91
C SER A 57 3.95 -9.25 -4.83
N TYR A 58 4.55 -10.41 -5.12
CA TYR A 58 3.89 -11.69 -4.87
C TYR A 58 3.63 -11.92 -3.37
N PHE A 59 4.60 -11.59 -2.50
CA PHE A 59 4.39 -11.63 -1.05
C PHE A 59 3.29 -10.63 -0.62
N LEU A 60 3.27 -9.43 -1.20
CA LEU A 60 2.20 -8.47 -0.94
C LEU A 60 0.82 -9.04 -1.26
N VAL A 61 0.66 -9.75 -2.39
CA VAL A 61 -0.59 -10.41 -2.76
C VAL A 61 -1.02 -11.45 -1.72
N ILE A 62 -0.07 -12.21 -1.16
CA ILE A 62 -0.35 -13.17 -0.07
C ILE A 62 -0.87 -12.45 1.17
N VAL A 63 -0.21 -11.35 1.57
CA VAL A 63 -0.60 -10.58 2.76
C VAL A 63 -1.96 -9.90 2.59
N GLU A 64 -2.28 -9.41 1.39
CA GLU A 64 -3.55 -8.76 1.12
C GLU A 64 -4.70 -9.72 0.82
N TYR A 65 -4.42 -11.02 0.68
CA TYR A 65 -5.29 -12.02 0.07
C TYR A 65 -6.75 -11.92 0.53
N GLY A 66 -7.62 -11.47 -0.38
CA GLY A 66 -9.07 -11.37 -0.16
C GLY A 66 -9.53 -10.32 0.87
N PHE A 67 -8.64 -9.70 1.65
CA PHE A 67 -9.00 -8.75 2.70
C PHE A 67 -9.50 -7.41 2.17
N ASN A 68 -8.99 -6.96 1.02
CA ASN A 68 -9.44 -5.70 0.42
C ASN A 68 -10.92 -5.78 0.01
N TRP A 69 -11.37 -6.91 -0.55
CA TRP A 69 -12.76 -7.12 -0.96
C TRP A 69 -13.66 -7.58 0.19
N SER A 70 -13.26 -8.64 0.90
CA SER A 70 -14.07 -9.21 1.99
C SER A 70 -14.15 -8.24 3.19
N GLY A 71 -13.06 -7.54 3.50
CA GLY A 71 -13.01 -6.54 4.55
C GLY A 71 -13.90 -5.34 4.24
N ALA A 72 -13.81 -4.79 3.02
CA ALA A 72 -14.67 -3.68 2.61
C ALA A 72 -16.15 -4.05 2.69
N ARG A 73 -16.54 -5.25 2.23
CA ARG A 73 -17.92 -5.76 2.32
C ARG A 73 -18.39 -5.88 3.78
N LYS A 74 -17.59 -6.54 4.64
CA LYS A 74 -17.94 -6.73 6.06
C LYS A 74 -18.09 -5.40 6.80
N ILE A 75 -17.23 -4.42 6.49
CA ILE A 75 -17.27 -3.09 7.09
C ILE A 75 -18.49 -2.29 6.59
N ALA A 76 -18.85 -2.42 5.32
CA ALA A 76 -20.01 -1.72 4.75
C ALA A 76 -21.36 -2.16 5.35
N ILE A 77 -21.47 -3.43 5.78
CA ILE A 77 -22.68 -3.98 6.41
C ILE A 77 -22.65 -3.96 7.95
N ALA A 78 -21.54 -3.52 8.55
CA ALA A 78 -21.39 -3.46 10.00
C ALA A 78 -22.35 -2.42 10.59
N LYS A 79 -23.05 -2.80 11.67
CA LYS A 79 -24.10 -1.96 12.26
C LYS A 79 -23.50 -0.90 13.18
N ASN A 80 -22.51 -1.29 13.97
CA ASN A 80 -21.93 -0.45 15.02
C ASN A 80 -20.41 -0.29 14.87
N LYS A 81 -19.87 0.75 15.50
CA LYS A 81 -18.42 1.00 15.55
C LYS A 81 -17.63 -0.16 16.15
N GLU A 82 -18.23 -0.91 17.08
CA GLU A 82 -17.60 -2.08 17.70
C GLU A 82 -17.39 -3.21 16.70
N ASP A 83 -18.36 -3.46 15.82
CA ASP A 83 -18.26 -4.47 14.76
C ASP A 83 -17.15 -4.09 13.78
N ILE A 84 -17.11 -2.82 13.36
CA ILE A 84 -16.05 -2.29 12.50
C ILE A 84 -14.68 -2.46 13.16
N THR A 85 -14.60 -2.21 14.47
CA THR A 85 -13.37 -2.34 15.25
C THR A 85 -12.90 -3.80 15.34
N LYS A 86 -13.82 -4.74 15.58
CA LYS A 86 -13.53 -6.18 15.59
C LYS A 86 -13.05 -6.66 14.23
N ILE A 87 -13.73 -6.28 13.15
CA ILE A 87 -13.35 -6.64 11.78
C ILE A 87 -11.98 -6.04 11.41
N TYR A 88 -11.78 -4.75 11.68
CA TYR A 88 -10.52 -4.06 11.42
C TYR A 88 -9.36 -4.75 12.14
N SER A 89 -9.50 -5.00 13.43
CA SER A 89 -8.45 -5.63 14.23
C SER A 89 -8.19 -7.08 13.80
N SER A 90 -9.24 -7.85 13.51
CA SER A 90 -9.08 -9.22 12.98
C SER A 90 -8.29 -9.26 11.68
N ILE A 91 -8.58 -8.35 10.74
CA ILE A 91 -7.83 -8.24 9.49
C ILE A 91 -6.40 -7.77 9.75
N PHE A 92 -6.20 -6.80 10.65
CA PHE A 92 -4.87 -6.30 10.99
C PHE A 92 -3.96 -7.41 11.55
N PHE A 93 -4.45 -8.20 12.52
CA PHE A 93 -3.67 -9.32 13.06
C PHE A 93 -3.47 -10.45 12.05
N ALA A 94 -4.47 -10.76 11.21
CA ALA A 94 -4.31 -11.74 10.15
C ALA A 94 -3.23 -11.31 9.14
N ARG A 95 -3.21 -10.02 8.77
CA ARG A 95 -2.16 -9.45 7.90
C ARG A 95 -0.79 -9.47 8.56
N LEU A 96 -0.69 -9.14 9.84
CA LEU A 96 0.56 -9.24 10.60
C LEU A 96 1.11 -10.67 10.61
N PHE A 97 0.23 -11.67 10.80
CA PHE A 97 0.61 -13.07 10.76
C PHE A 97 1.10 -13.51 9.37
N LEU A 98 0.37 -13.14 8.31
CA LEU A 98 0.77 -13.43 6.93
C LEU A 98 2.05 -12.69 6.52
N MET A 99 2.26 -11.48 7.02
CA MET A 99 3.48 -10.71 6.83
C MET A 99 4.67 -11.42 7.47
N PHE A 100 4.51 -11.95 8.69
CA PHE A 100 5.54 -12.74 9.35
C PHE A 100 5.90 -14.01 8.55
N ILE A 101 4.89 -14.74 8.05
CA ILE A 101 5.10 -15.89 7.16
C ILE A 101 5.83 -15.47 5.88
N SER A 102 5.43 -14.34 5.28
CA SER A 102 6.04 -13.82 4.06
C SER A 102 7.50 -13.42 4.27
N PHE A 103 7.85 -12.92 5.47
CA PHE A 103 9.23 -12.61 5.83
C PHE A 103 10.10 -13.88 5.89
N ILE A 104 9.58 -14.95 6.52
CA ILE A 104 10.27 -16.25 6.57
C ILE A 104 10.44 -16.83 5.16
N LEU A 105 9.39 -16.77 4.33
CA LEU A 105 9.45 -17.23 2.95
C LEU A 105 10.46 -16.44 2.11
N LEU A 106 10.54 -15.12 2.28
CA LEU A 106 11.54 -14.28 1.63
C LEU A 106 12.96 -14.74 1.97
N PHE A 107 13.23 -14.98 3.26
CA PHE A 107 14.54 -15.46 3.72
C PHE A 107 14.87 -16.83 3.13
N LEU A 108 13.95 -17.80 3.21
CA LEU A 108 14.14 -19.15 2.66
C LEU A 108 14.37 -19.13 1.14
N LEU A 109 13.55 -18.36 0.41
CA LEU A 109 13.65 -18.26 -1.04
C LEU A 109 14.98 -17.61 -1.47
N SER A 110 15.45 -16.61 -0.71
CA SER A 110 16.74 -15.97 -0.98
C SER A 110 17.92 -16.93 -0.88
N LEU A 111 17.85 -17.89 0.05
CA LEU A 111 18.87 -18.94 0.22
C LEU A 111 18.80 -19.99 -0.90
N ILE A 112 17.58 -20.46 -1.24
CA ILE A 112 17.38 -21.52 -2.25
C ILE A 112 17.77 -21.05 -3.64
N LEU A 113 17.32 -19.85 -4.04
CA LEU A 113 17.56 -19.30 -5.37
C LEU A 113 18.93 -18.64 -5.51
N LYS A 114 19.73 -18.56 -4.43
CA LYS A 114 21.03 -17.87 -4.38
C LYS A 114 20.95 -16.47 -4.99
N ILE A 115 19.96 -15.70 -4.51
CA ILE A 115 19.69 -14.34 -5.02
C ILE A 115 20.95 -13.47 -4.84
N PRO A 116 21.35 -12.69 -5.85
CA PRO A 116 22.51 -11.81 -5.73
C PRO A 116 22.33 -10.81 -4.60
N THR A 117 23.42 -10.49 -3.90
CA THR A 117 23.40 -9.72 -2.64
C THR A 117 22.70 -8.37 -2.79
N ARG A 118 22.90 -7.69 -3.93
CA ARG A 118 22.27 -6.38 -4.23
C ARG A 118 20.75 -6.50 -4.36
N GLN A 119 20.26 -7.51 -5.10
CA GLN A 119 18.84 -7.80 -5.21
C GLN A 119 18.24 -8.19 -3.85
N TYR A 120 18.95 -8.99 -3.05
CA TYR A 120 18.52 -9.35 -1.70
C TYR A 120 18.33 -8.12 -0.80
N TYR A 121 19.27 -7.17 -0.81
CA TYR A 121 19.10 -5.90 -0.08
C TYR A 121 17.90 -5.10 -0.58
N CYS A 122 17.66 -5.07 -1.90
CA CYS A 122 16.48 -4.41 -2.45
C CYS A 122 15.19 -5.07 -1.94
N MET A 123 15.13 -6.40 -1.89
CA MET A 123 13.97 -7.13 -1.36
C MET A 123 13.72 -6.83 0.12
N LEU A 124 14.77 -6.78 0.94
CA LEU A 124 14.65 -6.42 2.36
C LEU A 124 14.11 -5.01 2.54
N ILE A 125 14.60 -4.04 1.76
CA ILE A 125 14.11 -2.65 1.80
C ILE A 125 12.67 -2.56 1.29
N LEU A 126 12.32 -3.31 0.24
CA LEU A 126 10.96 -3.37 -0.28
C LEU A 126 9.99 -4.02 0.71
N PHE A 127 10.45 -4.77 1.70
CA PHE A 127 9.60 -5.30 2.76
C PHE A 127 8.89 -4.18 3.56
N LEU A 128 9.47 -2.97 3.63
CA LEU A 128 8.81 -1.78 4.18
C LEU A 128 7.48 -1.47 3.46
N MET A 129 7.38 -1.78 2.17
CA MET A 129 6.13 -1.65 1.39
C MET A 129 5.05 -2.59 1.93
N ILE A 130 5.39 -3.84 2.25
CA ILE A 130 4.45 -4.83 2.81
C ILE A 130 3.96 -4.37 4.19
N ILE A 131 4.87 -3.85 5.02
CA ILE A 131 4.51 -3.30 6.34
C ILE A 131 3.53 -2.12 6.16
N GLY A 132 3.88 -1.16 5.30
CA GLY A 132 3.05 0.03 5.06
C GLY A 132 1.65 -0.29 4.56
N THR A 133 1.54 -1.16 3.55
CA THR A 133 0.25 -1.60 2.97
C THR A 133 -0.59 -2.42 3.94
N SER A 134 0.05 -3.25 4.78
CA SER A 134 -0.63 -4.01 5.84
C SER A 134 -1.33 -3.08 6.82
N ILE A 135 -0.65 -2.00 7.22
CA ILE A 135 -1.17 -0.97 8.15
C ILE A 135 -2.23 -0.09 7.47
N GLN A 136 -2.04 0.27 6.19
CA GLN A 136 -2.91 1.19 5.45
C GLN A 136 -4.37 0.71 5.35
N GLN A 137 -4.57 -0.60 5.16
CA GLN A 137 -5.87 -1.29 5.12
C GLN A 137 -6.96 -0.55 4.33
N ILE A 138 -6.74 -0.37 3.01
CA ILE A 138 -7.64 0.36 2.09
C ILE A 138 -9.10 -0.10 2.20
N GLY A 139 -9.33 -1.40 2.42
CA GLY A 139 -10.68 -1.97 2.60
C GLY A 139 -11.50 -1.31 3.72
N LEU A 140 -10.87 -0.79 4.78
CA LEU A 140 -11.57 -0.02 5.83
C LEU A 140 -12.18 1.26 5.26
N PHE A 141 -11.36 2.06 4.56
CA PHE A 141 -11.78 3.32 3.98
C PHE A 141 -12.80 3.13 2.86
N GLN A 142 -12.65 2.05 2.10
CA GLN A 142 -13.59 1.66 1.05
C GLN A 142 -14.95 1.28 1.64
N GLY A 143 -14.97 0.41 2.67
CA GLY A 143 -16.21 0.03 3.36
C GLY A 143 -16.91 1.21 4.05
N LEU A 144 -16.14 2.14 4.60
CA LEU A 144 -16.65 3.38 5.23
C LEU A 144 -17.05 4.48 4.24
N GLN A 145 -16.87 4.27 2.92
CA GLN A 145 -17.15 5.29 1.92
C GLN A 145 -16.37 6.60 2.16
N ARG A 146 -15.08 6.48 2.53
CA ARG A 146 -14.14 7.59 2.78
C ARG A 146 -12.96 7.58 1.82
N MET A 147 -13.21 7.27 0.55
CA MET A 147 -12.17 7.16 -0.48
C MET A 147 -11.46 8.50 -0.75
N LYS A 148 -12.15 9.63 -0.57
CA LYS A 148 -11.55 10.96 -0.74
C LYS A 148 -10.27 11.15 0.08
N PHE A 149 -10.28 10.74 1.35
CA PHE A 149 -9.13 10.91 2.23
C PHE A 149 -7.93 10.08 1.74
N ILE A 150 -8.15 8.78 1.52
CA ILE A 150 -7.08 7.87 1.09
C ILE A 150 -6.50 8.28 -0.27
N SER A 151 -7.33 8.75 -1.21
CA SER A 151 -6.89 9.21 -2.52
C SER A 151 -6.01 10.45 -2.41
N ILE A 152 -6.44 11.47 -1.67
CA ILE A 152 -5.64 12.71 -1.51
C ILE A 152 -4.30 12.39 -0.85
N VAL A 153 -4.29 11.64 0.25
CA VAL A 153 -3.06 11.31 0.99
C VAL A 153 -2.11 10.47 0.12
N THR A 154 -2.62 9.46 -0.59
CA THR A 154 -1.79 8.60 -1.46
C THR A 154 -1.18 9.40 -2.60
N VAL A 155 -1.97 10.24 -3.27
CA VAL A 155 -1.49 11.08 -4.38
C VAL A 155 -0.41 12.04 -3.88
N THR A 156 -0.64 12.71 -2.76
CA THR A 156 0.34 13.65 -2.18
C THR A 156 1.65 12.95 -1.84
N ILE A 157 1.61 11.84 -1.10
CA ILE A 157 2.82 11.12 -0.67
C ILE A 157 3.59 10.55 -1.86
N ARG A 158 2.89 9.94 -2.84
CA ARG A 158 3.56 9.39 -4.03
C ARG A 158 4.15 10.48 -4.92
N THR A 159 3.49 11.62 -5.01
CA THR A 159 4.02 12.78 -5.75
C THR A 159 5.28 13.31 -5.08
N ILE A 160 5.27 13.49 -3.75
CA ILE A 160 6.46 13.90 -2.99
C ILE A 160 7.59 12.88 -3.17
N ALA A 161 7.30 11.59 -3.04
CA ALA A 161 8.29 10.54 -3.23
C ALA A 161 8.89 10.56 -4.64
N THR A 162 8.07 10.77 -5.67
CA THR A 162 8.53 10.86 -7.07
C THR A 162 9.42 12.09 -7.28
N ILE A 163 9.05 13.24 -6.74
CA ILE A 163 9.87 14.46 -6.80
C ILE A 163 11.21 14.24 -6.08
N MET A 164 11.19 13.64 -4.89
CA MET A 164 12.40 13.30 -4.15
C MET A 164 13.28 12.33 -4.95
N THR A 165 12.69 11.33 -5.60
CA THR A 165 13.41 10.43 -6.49
C THR A 165 14.11 11.20 -7.62
N PHE A 166 13.44 12.15 -8.27
CA PHE A 166 14.07 12.95 -9.33
C PHE A 166 15.21 13.84 -8.81
N ILE A 167 15.12 14.37 -7.60
CA ILE A 167 16.15 15.24 -7.02
C ILE A 167 17.37 14.44 -6.54
N PHE A 168 17.15 13.32 -5.85
CA PHE A 168 18.22 12.59 -5.15
C PHE A 168 18.87 11.47 -5.97
N ILE A 169 18.16 10.92 -6.97
CA ILE A 169 18.65 9.81 -7.80
C ILE A 169 19.17 10.35 -9.12
N ASN A 170 20.49 10.55 -9.18
CA ASN A 170 21.20 11.10 -10.34
C ASN A 170 22.37 10.22 -10.80
N LYS A 171 22.69 9.14 -10.09
CA LYS A 171 23.79 8.22 -10.41
C LYS A 171 23.29 6.78 -10.55
N SER A 172 23.95 6.02 -11.41
CA SER A 172 23.57 4.64 -11.71
C SER A 172 23.66 3.69 -10.51
N ASP A 173 24.57 3.96 -9.57
CA ASP A 173 24.77 3.09 -8.42
C ASP A 173 23.75 3.31 -7.27
N GLN A 174 22.85 4.29 -7.40
CA GLN A 174 21.90 4.66 -6.33
C GLN A 174 20.63 3.80 -6.30
N VAL A 175 20.68 2.56 -6.80
CA VAL A 175 19.53 1.63 -6.83
C VAL A 175 18.93 1.46 -5.44
N ILE A 176 19.77 1.22 -4.43
CA ILE A 176 19.34 1.01 -3.04
C ILE A 176 18.62 2.25 -2.50
N GLY A 177 19.12 3.45 -2.82
CA GLY A 177 18.49 4.72 -2.44
C GLY A 177 17.13 4.90 -3.11
N TYR A 178 17.01 4.55 -4.40
CA TYR A 178 15.74 4.55 -5.10
C TYR A 178 14.74 3.55 -4.49
N THR A 179 15.19 2.33 -4.19
CA THR A 179 14.39 1.30 -3.52
C THR A 179 13.84 1.79 -2.19
N PHE A 180 14.68 2.47 -1.40
CA PHE A 180 14.29 3.04 -0.12
C PHE A 180 13.24 4.15 -0.26
N LEU A 181 13.46 5.11 -1.17
CA LEU A 181 12.48 6.18 -1.45
C LEU A 181 11.14 5.62 -1.94
N TYR A 182 11.19 4.54 -2.74
CA TYR A 182 10.00 3.85 -3.19
C TYR A 182 9.24 3.21 -2.02
N SER A 183 9.91 2.38 -1.21
CA SER A 183 9.23 1.60 -0.16
C SER A 183 8.80 2.44 1.05
N ILE A 184 9.58 3.47 1.42
CA ILE A 184 9.25 4.36 2.53
C ILE A 184 7.95 5.13 2.29
N SER A 185 7.64 5.45 1.02
CA SER A 185 6.40 6.15 0.66
C SER A 185 5.15 5.36 1.09
N PHE A 186 5.17 4.03 0.98
CA PHE A 186 4.09 3.16 1.43
C PHE A 186 4.03 3.08 2.95
N LEU A 187 5.18 3.07 3.63
CA LEU A 187 5.21 3.06 5.09
C LEU A 187 4.62 4.35 5.67
N ILE A 188 5.04 5.52 5.16
CA ILE A 188 4.51 6.83 5.57
C ILE A 188 3.00 6.88 5.34
N LEU A 189 2.53 6.41 4.18
CA LEU A 189 1.11 6.31 3.87
C LEU A 189 0.34 5.42 4.86
N GLY A 190 0.89 4.24 5.19
CA GLY A 190 0.33 3.34 6.19
C GLY A 190 0.21 4.00 7.57
N ILE A 191 1.28 4.66 8.02
CA ILE A 191 1.32 5.37 9.32
C ILE A 191 0.25 6.47 9.37
N ILE A 192 0.14 7.30 8.32
CA ILE A 192 -0.87 8.37 8.27
C ILE A 192 -2.28 7.79 8.31
N CYS A 193 -2.54 6.71 7.59
CA CYS A 193 -3.82 6.01 7.62
C CYS A 193 -4.15 5.43 9.00
N MET A 194 -3.16 4.87 9.69
CA MET A 194 -3.31 4.37 11.05
C MET A 194 -3.62 5.49 12.05
N ILE A 195 -2.88 6.60 12.00
CA ILE A 195 -3.12 7.77 12.83
C ILE A 195 -4.53 8.30 12.60
N TYR A 196 -4.95 8.44 11.35
CA TYR A 196 -6.31 8.90 11.03
C TYR A 196 -7.39 7.92 11.54
N THR A 197 -7.15 6.61 11.45
CA THR A 197 -8.06 5.58 11.95
C THR A 197 -8.21 5.64 13.47
N HIS A 198 -7.12 5.80 14.20
CA HIS A 198 -7.15 5.92 15.66
C HIS A 198 -7.71 7.25 16.15
N SER A 199 -7.26 8.37 15.57
CA SER A 199 -7.61 9.71 16.06
C SER A 199 -8.97 10.17 15.59
N PHE A 200 -9.32 9.96 14.32
CA PHE A 200 -10.54 10.51 13.72
C PHE A 200 -11.70 9.50 13.71
N LEU A 201 -11.42 8.23 13.41
CA LEU A 201 -12.45 7.19 13.41
C LEU A 201 -12.67 6.59 14.81
N ARG A 202 -11.76 6.86 15.77
CA ARG A 202 -11.76 6.31 17.15
C ARG A 202 -11.86 4.78 17.18
N ILE A 203 -11.33 4.13 16.15
CA ILE A 203 -11.23 2.66 16.08
C ILE A 203 -9.95 2.28 16.80
N LYS A 204 -10.04 1.55 17.91
CA LYS A 204 -8.88 1.05 18.66
C LYS A 204 -8.57 -0.37 18.22
N ILE A 205 -7.30 -0.72 18.06
CA ILE A 205 -6.93 -2.11 17.80
C ILE A 205 -7.25 -2.91 19.07
N LYS A 206 -8.16 -3.89 18.95
CA LYS A 206 -8.51 -4.82 20.03
C LYS A 206 -8.12 -6.22 19.60
N PHE A 207 -7.47 -6.97 20.49
CA PHE A 207 -7.09 -8.34 20.17
C PHE A 207 -8.34 -9.19 19.86
N PRO A 208 -8.42 -9.83 18.68
CA PRO A 208 -9.56 -10.65 18.30
C PRO A 208 -9.51 -11.96 19.11
N GLY A 209 -10.08 -11.94 20.32
CA GLY A 209 -10.08 -13.08 21.24
C GLY A 209 -10.59 -12.77 22.65
N LEU A 210 -10.57 -11.51 23.08
CA LEU A 210 -11.17 -11.12 24.36
C LEU A 210 -12.64 -10.73 24.17
N LYS A 211 -13.53 -11.68 24.48
CA LYS A 211 -14.89 -11.36 24.93
C LYS A 211 -14.75 -10.58 26.24
N VAL A 212 -15.02 -9.28 26.19
CA VAL A 212 -15.43 -8.50 27.36
C VAL A 212 -16.86 -8.05 27.08
#